data_AF-A0A2N8KM62-F1
#
_entry.id   AF-A0A2N8KM62-F1
#
_cell.length_a   1.000
_cell.length_b   1.000
_cell.length_c   1.000
_cell.angle_alpha   90.00
_cell.angle_beta   90.00
_cell.angle_gamma   90.00
#
_symmetry.space_group_name_H-M   'P 1'
#
loop_
_entity.id
_entity.type
_entity.pdbx_description
1 polymer ?
#
loop_
_entity_poly.entity_id
_entity_poly.type
_entity_poly.pdbx_seq_one_letter_code
_entity_poly.pdbx_strand_id
1 'polypeptide(L)'
;MKYATEVLDLLGTYPKRDFRMMEIVNYILGDNKNRQVREAARKAVTRVLQAMESGGSLVRIAPIHERGGYATYRLKSYAIPDDAPGEDRIASVLGDLSPEALARIRAHAKSQKLPDPYHAFMKQKTRSAGRGIGFELTFAEWWEFWQDHYHLRGSGPNDLCMGRYGDTGPYAVGNIYLTTIRGNMADYVGSAKKEADVANLTSRRRAELIAMAEAVANRPPPQYTYEQVQAMLKLGIPFELRAT
;
A
#
# COMPACT_ATOMS: atom_id res chain seq x y z
N MET A 1 -22.00 -24.22 13.77
CA MET A 1 -21.25 -23.10 14.39
C MET A 1 -21.76 -21.80 13.80
N LYS A 2 -21.97 -20.75 14.61
CA LYS A 2 -22.41 -19.43 14.11
C LYS A 2 -21.29 -18.80 13.27
N TYR A 3 -21.64 -18.22 12.11
CA TYR A 3 -20.74 -17.57 11.15
C TYR A 3 -19.78 -18.46 10.35
N ALA A 4 -19.96 -19.79 10.37
CA ALA A 4 -19.05 -20.68 9.66
C ALA A 4 -19.12 -20.49 8.13
N THR A 5 -20.33 -20.34 7.59
CA THR A 5 -20.54 -20.15 6.14
C THR A 5 -19.94 -18.84 5.66
N GLU A 6 -20.11 -17.77 6.41
CA GLU A 6 -19.64 -16.42 6.10
C GLU A 6 -18.11 -16.32 6.18
N VAL A 7 -17.51 -17.03 7.13
CA VAL A 7 -16.04 -17.16 7.22
C VAL A 7 -15.50 -17.94 6.02
N LEU A 8 -16.13 -19.07 5.67
CA LEU A 8 -15.72 -19.87 4.51
C LEU A 8 -15.91 -19.12 3.19
N ASP A 9 -17.02 -18.39 3.06
CA ASP A 9 -17.32 -17.54 1.92
C ASP A 9 -16.26 -16.44 1.74
N LEU A 10 -15.94 -15.69 2.81
CA LEU A 10 -14.91 -14.65 2.76
C LEU A 10 -13.53 -15.22 2.40
N LEU A 11 -13.10 -16.26 3.10
CA LEU A 11 -11.77 -16.83 2.89
C LEU A 11 -11.68 -17.56 1.53
N GLY A 12 -12.77 -18.19 1.10
CA GLY A 12 -12.86 -18.91 -0.17
C GLY A 12 -12.94 -17.98 -1.38
N THR A 13 -13.59 -16.81 -1.24
CA THR A 13 -13.61 -15.78 -2.28
C THR A 13 -12.21 -15.19 -2.52
N TYR A 14 -11.39 -15.11 -1.47
CA TYR A 14 -10.05 -14.51 -1.54
C TYR A 14 -8.95 -15.44 -1.01
N PRO A 15 -8.66 -16.56 -1.70
CA PRO A 15 -7.80 -17.62 -1.18
C PRO A 15 -6.33 -17.20 -1.03
N LYS A 16 -5.89 -16.17 -1.76
CA LYS A 16 -4.51 -15.64 -1.72
C LYS A 16 -4.29 -14.55 -0.67
N ARG A 17 -5.35 -14.11 0.02
CA ARG A 17 -5.31 -12.98 0.95
C ARG A 17 -5.29 -13.45 2.40
N ASP A 18 -4.50 -12.75 3.20
CA ASP A 18 -4.47 -12.90 4.64
C ASP A 18 -5.47 -11.95 5.29
N PHE A 19 -6.30 -12.49 6.19
CA PHE A 19 -7.33 -11.72 6.88
C PHE A 19 -7.03 -11.59 8.36
N ARG A 20 -7.23 -10.38 8.89
CA ARG A 20 -7.20 -10.13 10.33
C ARG A 20 -8.53 -10.54 10.95
N MET A 21 -8.50 -10.91 12.24
CA MET A 21 -9.72 -11.18 13.02
C MET A 21 -10.77 -10.07 12.87
N MET A 22 -10.35 -8.81 12.96
CA MET A 22 -11.28 -7.67 12.86
C MET A 22 -11.83 -7.45 11.45
N GLU A 23 -11.11 -7.86 10.40
CA GLU A 23 -11.61 -7.77 9.02
C GLU A 23 -12.71 -8.81 8.78
N ILE A 24 -12.54 -10.02 9.31
CA ILE A 24 -13.55 -11.08 9.26
C ILE A 24 -14.81 -10.64 10.02
N VAL A 25 -14.65 -10.10 11.23
CA VAL A 25 -15.77 -9.59 12.02
C VAL A 25 -16.48 -8.43 11.32
N ASN A 26 -15.73 -7.52 10.67
CA ASN A 26 -16.31 -6.41 9.91
C ASN A 26 -17.06 -6.89 8.67
N TYR A 27 -16.58 -7.92 7.98
CA TYR A 27 -17.30 -8.53 6.86
C TYR A 27 -18.67 -9.07 7.29
N ILE A 28 -18.71 -9.78 8.43
CA ILE A 28 -19.93 -10.41 8.95
C ILE A 28 -20.94 -9.38 9.48
N LEU A 29 -20.46 -8.36 10.20
CA LEU A 29 -21.33 -7.41 10.92
C LEU A 29 -21.56 -6.08 10.19
N GLY A 30 -20.81 -5.79 9.13
CA GLY A 30 -20.83 -4.50 8.45
C GLY A 30 -20.59 -3.33 9.40
N ASP A 31 -21.42 -2.29 9.28
CA ASP A 31 -21.36 -1.06 10.05
C ASP A 31 -21.96 -1.14 11.47
N ASN A 32 -22.25 -2.34 11.99
CA ASN A 32 -22.77 -2.47 13.34
C ASN A 32 -21.71 -2.08 14.40
N LYS A 33 -21.95 -0.94 15.06
CA LYS A 33 -21.06 -0.35 16.09
C LYS A 33 -21.32 -0.90 17.49
N ASN A 34 -22.30 -1.78 17.69
CA ASN A 34 -22.62 -2.32 19.02
C ASN A 34 -21.48 -3.23 19.52
N ARG A 35 -20.81 -2.79 20.60
CA ARG A 35 -19.66 -3.47 21.20
C ARG A 35 -19.98 -4.90 21.64
N GLN A 36 -21.14 -5.15 22.25
CA GLN A 36 -21.52 -6.48 22.74
C GLN A 36 -21.69 -7.46 21.58
N VAL A 37 -22.30 -7.00 20.50
CA VAL A 37 -22.50 -7.79 19.27
C VAL A 37 -21.16 -8.12 18.61
N ARG A 38 -20.24 -7.15 18.54
CA ARG A 38 -18.89 -7.35 18.00
C ARG A 38 -18.07 -8.36 18.81
N GLU A 39 -18.11 -8.29 20.13
CA GLU A 39 -17.44 -9.27 20.99
C GLU A 39 -18.04 -10.67 20.86
N ALA A 40 -19.37 -10.76 20.75
CA ALA A 40 -20.05 -12.04 20.51
C ALA A 40 -19.65 -12.65 19.15
N ALA A 41 -19.59 -11.83 18.10
CA ALA A 41 -19.13 -12.26 16.77
C ALA A 41 -17.67 -12.67 16.78
N ARG A 42 -16.78 -11.89 17.42
CA ARG A 42 -15.37 -12.23 17.58
C ARG A 42 -15.19 -13.59 18.25
N LYS A 43 -15.91 -13.85 19.35
CA LYS A 43 -15.89 -15.16 20.03
C LYS A 43 -16.40 -16.29 19.13
N ALA A 44 -17.45 -16.05 18.36
CA ALA A 44 -18.00 -17.03 17.43
C ALA A 44 -17.01 -17.36 16.29
N VAL A 45 -16.45 -16.34 15.63
CA VAL A 45 -15.42 -16.48 14.60
C VAL A 45 -14.18 -17.18 15.16
N THR A 46 -13.76 -16.86 16.38
CA THR A 46 -12.62 -17.53 17.02
C THR A 46 -12.82 -19.04 17.11
N ARG A 47 -14.01 -19.51 17.48
CA ARG A 47 -14.32 -20.95 17.54
C ARG A 47 -14.30 -21.59 16.16
N VAL A 48 -14.79 -20.89 15.14
CA VAL A 48 -14.75 -21.36 13.74
C VAL A 48 -13.31 -21.52 13.27
N LEU A 49 -12.48 -20.49 13.45
CA LEU A 49 -11.07 -20.53 13.03
C LEU A 49 -10.28 -21.59 13.79
N GLN A 50 -10.52 -21.75 15.10
CA GLN A 50 -9.91 -22.85 15.88
C GLN A 50 -10.34 -24.22 15.36
N ALA A 51 -11.63 -24.42 15.04
CA ALA A 51 -12.10 -25.67 14.48
C ALA A 51 -11.49 -25.96 13.10
N MET A 52 -11.31 -24.94 12.26
CA MET A 52 -10.67 -25.09 10.95
C MET A 52 -9.16 -25.29 11.04
N GLU A 53 -8.49 -24.69 12.03
CA GLU A 53 -7.07 -24.88 12.34
C GLU A 53 -6.84 -26.32 12.82
N SER A 54 -7.65 -26.80 13.77
CA SER A 54 -7.63 -28.20 14.22
C SER A 54 -7.98 -29.20 13.10
N GLY A 55 -8.88 -28.82 12.20
CA GLY A 55 -9.24 -29.61 11.02
C GLY A 55 -8.21 -29.54 9.88
N GLY A 56 -7.17 -28.73 10.03
CA GLY A 56 -6.10 -28.59 9.03
C GLY A 56 -6.50 -27.86 7.75
N SER A 57 -7.66 -27.21 7.70
CA SER A 57 -8.15 -26.45 6.54
C SER A 57 -7.78 -24.96 6.58
N LEU A 58 -7.16 -24.50 7.66
CA LEU A 58 -6.78 -23.10 7.89
C LEU A 58 -5.32 -23.00 8.31
N VAL A 59 -4.64 -21.96 7.85
CA VAL A 59 -3.31 -21.56 8.31
C VAL A 59 -3.43 -20.27 9.11
N ARG A 60 -2.85 -20.26 10.32
CA ARG A 60 -2.70 -19.08 11.18
C ARG A 60 -1.26 -18.59 11.15
N ILE A 61 -1.08 -17.33 10.79
CA ILE A 61 0.24 -16.68 10.74
C ILE A 61 0.37 -15.79 11.98
N ALA A 62 1.46 -15.98 12.73
CA ALA A 62 1.76 -15.19 13.92
C ALA A 62 2.08 -13.72 13.58
N PRO A 63 1.78 -12.77 14.48
CA PRO A 63 2.12 -11.37 14.26
C PRO A 63 3.63 -11.17 14.10
N ILE A 64 4.04 -10.33 13.14
CA ILE A 64 5.44 -9.99 12.86
C ILE A 64 6.07 -9.16 14.01
N HIS A 65 5.26 -8.38 14.72
CA HIS A 65 5.70 -7.51 15.80
C HIS A 65 4.98 -7.85 17.11
N GLU A 66 5.72 -7.89 18.21
CA GLU A 66 5.18 -8.17 19.55
C GLU A 66 4.21 -7.09 20.05
N ARG A 67 4.41 -5.82 19.66
CA ARG A 67 3.51 -4.71 19.99
C ARG A 67 2.77 -4.22 18.76
N GLY A 68 1.44 -4.25 18.81
CA GLY A 68 0.56 -3.80 17.73
C GLY A 68 0.44 -4.76 16.54
N GLY A 69 1.15 -5.88 16.55
CA GLY A 69 0.98 -6.94 15.56
C GLY A 69 -0.31 -7.71 15.77
N TYR A 70 -0.90 -8.17 14.67
CA TYR A 70 -2.10 -9.01 14.65
C TYR A 70 -1.77 -10.34 13.97
N ALA A 71 -2.41 -11.41 14.44
CA ALA A 71 -2.42 -12.67 13.71
C ALA A 71 -3.29 -12.54 12.46
N THR A 72 -2.90 -13.24 11.39
CA THR A 72 -3.69 -13.35 10.17
C THR A 72 -4.07 -14.80 9.86
N TYR A 73 -5.14 -14.97 9.09
CA TYR A 73 -5.76 -16.26 8.80
C TYR A 73 -6.01 -16.40 7.29
N ARG A 74 -5.79 -17.61 6.76
CA ARG A 74 -6.01 -17.98 5.35
C ARG A 74 -6.44 -19.44 5.23
N LEU A 75 -7.29 -19.78 4.24
CA LEU A 75 -7.61 -21.17 3.91
C LEU A 75 -6.40 -21.93 3.34
N LYS A 76 -6.31 -23.21 3.64
CA LYS A 76 -5.28 -24.12 3.12
C LYS A 76 -5.62 -24.67 1.72
N SER A 77 -6.89 -24.65 1.32
CA SER A 77 -7.38 -25.27 0.09
C SER A 77 -7.61 -24.26 -1.04
N TYR A 78 -6.54 -23.94 -1.75
CA TYR A 78 -6.44 -23.92 -3.22
C TYR A 78 -4.93 -23.93 -3.51
N ALA A 79 -4.32 -25.08 -3.25
CA ALA A 79 -3.04 -25.42 -3.84
C ALA A 79 -3.28 -25.59 -5.35
N ILE A 80 -3.25 -24.49 -6.09
CA ILE A 80 -2.59 -24.51 -7.40
C ILE A 80 -1.18 -25.04 -7.11
N PRO A 81 -0.63 -26.00 -7.88
CA PRO A 81 0.70 -26.55 -7.67
C PRO A 81 1.78 -25.50 -7.95
N ASP A 82 1.89 -24.52 -7.06
CA ASP A 82 2.94 -23.49 -7.01
C ASP A 82 3.15 -22.96 -5.57
N ASP A 83 2.52 -23.59 -4.56
CA ASP A 83 2.89 -23.41 -3.15
C ASP A 83 3.69 -24.66 -2.71
N ALA A 84 4.93 -24.74 -3.20
CA ALA A 84 5.98 -25.37 -2.43
C ALA A 84 6.14 -24.63 -1.08
N PRO A 85 6.69 -25.29 -0.03
CA PRO A 85 6.75 -24.73 1.32
C PRO A 85 7.43 -23.37 1.27
N GLY A 86 7.14 -22.47 2.21
CA GLY A 86 7.62 -21.07 2.24
C GLY A 86 9.13 -20.84 2.11
N GLU A 87 9.95 -21.88 1.95
CA GLU A 87 11.27 -21.83 1.33
C GLU A 87 11.25 -21.30 -0.11
N ASP A 88 10.30 -21.69 -0.98
CA ASP A 88 10.35 -21.34 -2.41
C ASP A 88 9.96 -19.89 -2.72
N ARG A 89 9.04 -19.29 -1.93
CA ARG A 89 8.77 -17.84 -2.03
C ARG A 89 9.92 -17.02 -1.49
N ILE A 90 10.54 -17.47 -0.41
CA ILE A 90 11.74 -16.82 0.12
C ILE A 90 12.86 -16.99 -0.90
N ALA A 91 13.06 -18.17 -1.50
CA ALA A 91 14.07 -18.41 -2.53
C ALA A 91 13.82 -17.54 -3.78
N SER A 92 12.58 -17.43 -4.27
CA SER A 92 12.25 -16.53 -5.39
C SER A 92 12.48 -15.06 -5.07
N VAL A 93 12.17 -14.62 -3.84
CA VAL A 93 12.43 -13.24 -3.41
C VAL A 93 13.91 -13.00 -3.12
N LEU A 94 14.62 -14.01 -2.61
CA LEU A 94 16.03 -13.96 -2.27
C LEU A 94 16.94 -14.15 -3.48
N GLY A 95 16.47 -14.77 -4.56
CA GLY A 95 17.31 -15.23 -5.66
C GLY A 95 18.28 -16.31 -5.17
N ASP A 96 19.55 -16.15 -5.50
CA ASP A 96 20.62 -17.09 -5.12
C ASP A 96 21.03 -16.99 -3.63
N LEU A 97 20.40 -16.10 -2.86
CA LEU A 97 20.78 -15.86 -1.46
C LEU A 97 20.09 -16.86 -0.51
N SER A 98 20.86 -17.57 0.30
CA SER A 98 20.29 -18.46 1.31
C SER A 98 19.62 -17.71 2.48
N PRO A 99 18.62 -18.30 3.16
CA PRO A 99 18.01 -17.72 4.36
C PRO A 99 19.01 -17.43 5.48
N GLU A 100 20.05 -18.24 5.61
CA GLU A 100 21.13 -18.04 6.58
C GLU A 100 21.99 -16.82 6.23
N ALA A 101 22.29 -16.64 4.93
CA ALA A 101 23.01 -15.46 4.46
C ALA A 101 22.20 -14.19 4.71
N LEU A 102 20.88 -14.22 4.49
CA LEU A 102 19.98 -13.12 4.88
C LEU A 102 20.08 -12.82 6.38
N ALA A 103 20.05 -13.84 7.24
CA ALA A 103 20.15 -13.65 8.68
C ALA A 103 21.49 -12.98 9.08
N ARG A 104 22.61 -13.39 8.46
CA ARG A 104 23.93 -12.75 8.65
C ARG A 104 23.94 -11.29 8.22
N ILE A 105 23.36 -10.98 7.06
CA ILE A 105 23.24 -9.59 6.55
C ILE A 105 22.45 -8.72 7.53
N ARG A 106 21.29 -9.21 8.00
CA ARG A 106 20.45 -8.46 8.94
C ARG A 106 21.15 -8.26 10.29
N ALA A 107 21.87 -9.27 10.78
CA ALA A 107 22.65 -9.16 12.01
C ALA A 107 23.80 -8.15 11.87
N HIS A 108 24.51 -8.14 10.73
CA HIS A 108 25.57 -7.19 10.44
C HIS A 108 25.04 -5.75 10.33
N ALA A 109 23.96 -5.52 9.59
CA ALA A 109 23.34 -4.21 9.50
C ALA A 109 22.91 -3.70 10.89
N LYS A 110 22.32 -4.59 11.71
CA LYS A 110 21.93 -4.26 13.09
C LYS A 110 23.13 -3.88 13.97
N SER A 111 24.26 -4.59 13.87
CA SER A 111 25.46 -4.25 14.67
C SER A 111 26.05 -2.90 14.29
N GLN A 112 25.96 -2.53 13.01
CA GLN A 112 26.33 -1.21 12.50
C GLN A 112 25.27 -0.13 12.74
N LYS A 113 24.17 -0.44 13.45
CA LYS A 113 23.02 0.45 13.68
C LYS A 113 22.38 0.97 12.38
N LEU A 114 22.46 0.20 11.31
CA LEU A 114 21.86 0.50 10.02
C LEU A 114 20.42 -0.06 9.93
N PRO A 115 19.56 0.53 9.07
CA PRO A 115 18.23 -0.01 8.81
C PRO A 115 18.27 -1.43 8.25
N ASP A 116 17.29 -2.27 8.61
CA ASP A 116 17.17 -3.64 8.09
C ASP A 116 17.11 -3.65 6.54
N PRO A 117 18.12 -4.23 5.85
CA PRO A 117 18.19 -4.27 4.39
C PRO A 117 16.99 -4.91 3.73
N TYR A 118 16.47 -5.99 4.31
CA TYR A 118 15.33 -6.71 3.73
C TYR A 118 14.07 -5.86 3.82
N HIS A 119 13.88 -5.17 4.94
CA HIS A 119 12.78 -4.22 5.08
C HIS A 119 12.92 -3.06 4.08
N ALA A 120 14.13 -2.55 3.87
CA ALA A 120 14.40 -1.49 2.89
C ALA A 120 14.08 -1.92 1.45
N PHE A 121 14.46 -3.14 1.06
CA PHE A 121 14.11 -3.77 -0.21
C PHE A 121 12.59 -3.88 -0.38
N MET A 122 11.90 -4.50 0.57
CA MET A 122 10.44 -4.70 0.51
C MET A 122 9.70 -3.36 0.41
N LYS A 123 10.15 -2.36 1.17
CA LYS A 123 9.59 -1.01 1.12
C LYS A 123 9.77 -0.36 -0.25
N GLN A 124 10.90 -0.57 -0.92
CA GLN A 124 11.13 -0.05 -2.27
C GLN A 124 10.22 -0.76 -3.29
N LYS A 125 10.15 -2.09 -3.23
CA LYS A 125 9.27 -2.93 -4.08
C LYS A 125 7.79 -2.55 -3.96
N THR A 126 7.28 -2.33 -2.76
CA THR A 126 5.89 -1.87 -2.56
C THR A 126 5.66 -0.46 -3.10
N ARG A 127 6.63 0.45 -2.91
CA ARG A 127 6.53 1.84 -3.38
C ARG A 127 6.56 1.94 -4.90
N SER A 128 7.36 1.12 -5.58
CA SER A 128 7.38 1.08 -7.05
C SER A 128 6.05 0.54 -7.59
N ALA A 129 5.52 -0.53 -7.00
CA ALA A 129 4.22 -1.08 -7.37
C ALA A 129 3.09 -0.04 -7.23
N GLY A 130 3.07 0.72 -6.14
CA GLY A 130 2.10 1.82 -5.95
C GLY A 130 2.22 2.96 -6.96
N ARG A 131 3.33 3.03 -7.71
CA ARG A 131 3.57 4.00 -8.81
C ARG A 131 3.40 3.38 -10.19
N GLY A 132 3.00 2.10 -10.29
CA GLY A 132 2.94 1.38 -11.56
C GLY A 132 4.31 1.11 -12.19
N ILE A 133 5.38 1.11 -11.40
CA ILE A 133 6.75 0.84 -11.85
C ILE A 133 7.10 -0.62 -11.55
N GLY A 134 7.51 -1.36 -12.57
CA GLY A 134 7.96 -2.75 -12.43
C GLY A 134 9.17 -2.87 -11.50
N PHE A 135 9.24 -3.99 -10.78
CA PHE A 135 10.33 -4.31 -9.86
C PHE A 135 10.71 -5.77 -10.02
N GLU A 136 11.75 -6.00 -10.80
CA GLU A 136 12.21 -7.30 -11.29
C GLU A 136 13.47 -7.79 -10.58
N LEU A 137 14.03 -6.98 -9.67
CA LEU A 137 15.14 -7.40 -8.82
C LEU A 137 14.69 -8.38 -7.74
N THR A 138 15.50 -9.42 -7.56
CA THR A 138 15.57 -10.22 -6.34
C THR A 138 16.30 -9.45 -5.23
N PHE A 139 16.20 -9.94 -3.99
CA PHE A 139 16.96 -9.37 -2.87
C PHE A 139 18.46 -9.60 -3.03
N ALA A 140 18.90 -10.74 -3.57
CA ALA A 140 20.32 -10.97 -3.88
C ALA A 140 20.87 -9.87 -4.78
N GLU A 141 20.27 -9.66 -5.95
CA GLU A 141 20.72 -8.66 -6.93
C GLU A 141 20.65 -7.24 -6.35
N TRP A 142 19.58 -6.95 -5.61
CA TRP A 142 19.45 -5.67 -4.93
C TRP A 142 20.53 -5.47 -3.86
N TRP A 143 20.84 -6.49 -3.07
CA TRP A 143 21.82 -6.43 -2.01
C TRP A 143 23.24 -6.36 -2.56
N GLU A 144 23.55 -7.12 -3.61
CA GLU A 144 24.82 -7.03 -4.33
C GLU A 144 25.10 -5.60 -4.79
N PHE A 145 24.07 -4.92 -5.29
CA PHE A 145 24.17 -3.52 -5.70
C PHE A 145 24.36 -2.54 -4.54
N TRP A 146 23.92 -2.90 -3.33
CA TRP A 146 23.91 -2.01 -2.18
C TRP A 146 25.02 -2.27 -1.17
N GLN A 147 25.51 -3.50 -1.02
CA GLN A 147 26.26 -3.96 0.16
C GLN A 147 27.44 -3.05 0.53
N ASP A 148 28.22 -2.60 -0.45
CA ASP A 148 29.40 -1.76 -0.22
C ASP A 148 29.06 -0.33 0.21
N HIS A 149 27.90 0.16 -0.21
CA HIS A 149 27.46 1.55 -0.03
C HIS A 149 26.23 1.69 0.86
N TYR A 150 25.77 0.60 1.49
CA TYR A 150 24.49 0.57 2.18
C TYR A 150 24.46 1.51 3.39
N HIS A 151 25.61 1.74 4.01
CA HIS A 151 25.78 2.70 5.10
C HIS A 151 25.54 4.16 4.68
N LEU A 152 25.59 4.47 3.38
CA LEU A 152 25.30 5.79 2.81
C LEU A 152 23.84 5.94 2.37
N ARG A 153 23.02 4.87 2.47
CA ARG A 153 21.62 4.90 2.07
C ARG A 153 20.79 5.70 3.08
N GLY A 154 19.90 6.54 2.57
CA GLY A 154 19.06 7.33 3.46
C GLY A 154 18.00 8.18 2.78
N SER A 155 17.72 9.32 3.40
CA SER A 155 16.66 10.26 2.98
C SER A 155 17.12 11.70 2.92
N GLY A 156 18.33 11.99 3.38
CA GLY A 156 18.99 13.28 3.24
C GLY A 156 19.42 13.54 1.79
N PRO A 157 19.62 14.82 1.43
CA PRO A 157 19.93 15.21 0.06
C PRO A 157 21.23 14.60 -0.49
N ASN A 158 22.20 14.30 0.39
CA ASN A 158 23.47 13.70 0.02
C ASN A 158 23.50 12.18 0.25
N ASP A 159 22.43 11.61 0.83
CA ASP A 159 22.34 10.17 1.01
C ASP A 159 22.11 9.50 -0.34
N LEU A 160 22.60 8.27 -0.46
CA LEU A 160 22.41 7.47 -1.66
C LEU A 160 20.98 6.94 -1.74
N CYS A 161 20.48 6.93 -2.96
CA CYS A 161 19.27 6.27 -3.40
C CYS A 161 19.55 5.47 -4.69
N MET A 162 18.70 4.48 -4.96
CA MET A 162 18.75 3.71 -6.20
C MET A 162 17.77 4.34 -7.19
N GLY A 163 18.31 4.82 -8.31
CA GLY A 163 17.56 5.36 -9.44
C GLY A 163 17.43 4.35 -10.57
N ARG A 164 16.68 4.72 -11.62
CA ARG A 164 16.58 3.99 -12.90
C ARG A 164 17.11 4.88 -14.01
N TYR A 165 17.82 4.31 -14.98
CA TYR A 165 18.36 5.11 -16.09
C TYR A 165 17.21 5.78 -16.86
N GLY A 166 17.33 7.09 -17.10
CA GLY A 166 16.31 7.89 -17.76
C GLY A 166 14.95 7.95 -17.04
N ASP A 167 14.85 7.44 -15.81
CA ASP A 167 13.61 7.29 -15.05
C ASP A 167 12.49 6.52 -15.81
N THR A 168 12.90 5.56 -16.63
CA THR A 168 12.06 4.65 -17.44
C THR A 168 12.28 3.17 -17.07
N GLY A 169 11.40 2.28 -17.53
CA GLY A 169 11.54 0.82 -17.36
C GLY A 169 11.37 0.30 -15.91
N PRO A 170 11.50 -1.01 -15.67
CA PRO A 170 11.44 -1.56 -14.31
C PRO A 170 12.74 -1.30 -13.53
N TYR A 171 12.70 -1.44 -12.20
CA TYR A 171 13.93 -1.71 -11.44
C TYR A 171 14.37 -3.14 -11.78
N ALA A 172 15.40 -3.27 -12.61
CA ALA A 172 15.96 -4.53 -13.08
C ALA A 172 17.48 -4.40 -13.20
N VAL A 173 18.19 -5.53 -13.19
CA VAL A 173 19.64 -5.55 -13.46
C VAL A 173 19.90 -4.88 -14.81
N GLY A 174 20.87 -3.96 -14.85
CA GLY A 174 21.17 -3.16 -16.04
C GLY A 174 20.30 -1.90 -16.23
N ASN A 175 19.20 -1.73 -15.48
CA ASN A 175 18.37 -0.52 -15.50
C ASN A 175 18.38 0.25 -14.16
N ILE A 176 19.45 0.11 -13.38
CA ILE A 176 19.59 0.74 -12.06
C ILE A 176 20.97 1.35 -11.87
N TYR A 177 21.04 2.39 -11.04
CA TYR A 177 22.29 3.00 -10.59
C TYR A 177 22.14 3.61 -9.19
N LEU A 178 23.25 3.77 -8.48
CA LEU A 178 23.29 4.52 -7.22
C LEU A 178 23.61 5.98 -7.50
N THR A 179 22.83 6.86 -6.90
CA THR A 179 23.05 8.30 -6.97
C THR A 179 22.62 8.95 -5.67
N THR A 180 23.04 10.19 -5.43
CA THR A 180 22.51 10.95 -4.30
C THR A 180 21.09 11.40 -4.60
N ILE A 181 20.26 11.60 -3.58
CA ILE A 181 18.91 12.15 -3.77
C ILE A 181 18.95 13.49 -4.52
N ARG A 182 19.95 14.33 -4.22
CA ARG A 182 20.20 15.58 -4.94
C ARG A 182 20.57 15.34 -6.41
N GLY A 183 21.43 14.37 -6.69
CA GLY A 183 21.80 13.98 -8.06
C GLY A 183 20.57 13.53 -8.86
N ASN A 184 19.80 12.60 -8.30
CA ASN A 184 18.56 12.11 -8.92
C ASN A 184 17.55 13.24 -9.21
N MET A 185 17.46 14.23 -8.32
CA MET A 185 16.61 15.40 -8.53
C MET A 185 17.13 16.30 -9.66
N ALA A 186 18.45 16.55 -9.71
CA ALA A 186 19.07 17.32 -10.78
C ALA A 186 18.84 16.64 -12.15
N ASP A 187 19.01 15.33 -12.20
CA ASP A 187 18.75 14.51 -13.39
C ASP A 187 17.28 14.61 -13.82
N TYR A 188 16.34 14.54 -12.88
CA TYR A 188 14.91 14.76 -13.18
C TYR A 188 14.66 16.16 -13.75
N VAL A 189 15.23 17.20 -13.13
CA VAL A 189 15.02 18.60 -13.54
C VAL A 189 15.51 18.85 -14.96
N GLY A 190 16.58 18.19 -15.39
CA GLY A 190 17.13 18.28 -16.75
C GLY A 190 16.56 17.27 -17.75
N SER A 191 15.67 16.37 -17.33
CA SER A 191 15.15 15.31 -18.19
C SER A 191 13.95 15.76 -19.04
N ALA A 192 13.81 15.20 -20.25
CA ALA A 192 12.62 15.36 -21.10
C ALA A 192 11.33 14.86 -20.41
N LYS A 193 11.46 13.98 -19.40
CA LYS A 193 10.35 13.50 -18.58
C LYS A 193 9.65 14.62 -17.82
N LYS A 194 10.39 15.62 -17.33
CA LYS A 194 9.80 16.77 -16.62
C LYS A 194 8.82 17.54 -17.51
N GLU A 195 9.18 17.77 -18.77
CA GLU A 195 8.30 18.47 -19.73
C GLU A 195 7.01 17.68 -19.96
N ALA A 196 7.12 16.36 -20.14
CA ALA A 196 5.97 15.47 -20.28
C ALA A 196 5.06 15.47 -19.02
N ASP A 197 5.65 15.40 -17.82
CA ASP A 197 4.92 15.44 -16.55
C ASP A 197 4.18 16.78 -16.37
N VAL A 198 4.83 17.90 -16.70
CA VAL A 198 4.23 19.25 -16.65
C VAL A 198 3.09 19.38 -17.65
N ALA A 199 3.25 18.86 -18.87
CA ALA A 199 2.20 18.85 -19.89
C ALA A 199 0.99 18.03 -19.43
N ASN A 200 1.21 16.83 -18.88
CA ASN A 200 0.15 15.97 -18.32
C ASN A 200 -0.59 16.63 -17.15
N LEU A 201 0.14 17.25 -16.22
CA LEU A 201 -0.46 17.99 -15.11
C LEU A 201 -1.32 19.15 -15.60
N THR A 202 -0.83 19.90 -16.60
CA THR A 202 -1.54 21.03 -17.20
C THR A 202 -2.81 20.58 -17.90
N SER A 203 -2.74 19.49 -18.68
CA SER A 203 -3.92 18.88 -19.33
C SER A 203 -4.96 18.41 -18.33
N ARG A 204 -4.54 17.74 -17.25
CA ARG A 204 -5.46 17.27 -16.20
C ARG A 204 -6.16 18.45 -15.51
N ARG A 205 -5.40 19.47 -15.09
CA ARG A 205 -5.96 20.69 -14.48
C ARG A 205 -6.90 21.42 -15.43
N ARG A 206 -6.59 21.47 -16.72
CA ARG A 206 -7.46 22.09 -17.72
C ARG A 206 -8.79 21.35 -17.84
N ALA A 207 -8.77 20.02 -17.86
CA ALA A 207 -9.99 19.21 -17.87
C ALA A 207 -10.82 19.42 -16.58
N GLU A 208 -10.16 19.45 -15.41
CA GLU A 208 -10.81 19.77 -14.13
C GLU A 208 -11.46 21.16 -14.14
N LEU A 209 -10.76 22.18 -14.65
CA LEU A 209 -11.27 23.55 -14.76
C LEU A 209 -12.44 23.66 -15.74
N ILE A 210 -12.39 22.96 -16.88
CA ILE A 210 -13.49 22.92 -17.85
C ILE A 210 -14.72 22.26 -17.21
N ALA A 211 -14.56 21.10 -16.57
CA ALA A 211 -15.65 20.42 -15.88
C ALA A 211 -16.26 21.30 -14.77
N MET A 212 -15.42 22.05 -14.05
CA MET A 212 -15.88 22.98 -13.02
C MET A 212 -16.62 24.19 -13.63
N ALA A 213 -16.17 24.70 -14.78
CA ALA A 213 -16.85 25.78 -15.50
C ALA A 213 -18.20 25.31 -16.08
N GLU A 214 -18.26 24.10 -16.66
CA GLU A 214 -19.50 23.48 -17.13
C GLU A 214 -20.49 23.25 -15.98
N ALA A 215 -20.01 22.78 -14.83
CA ALA A 215 -20.84 22.62 -13.64
C ALA A 215 -21.41 23.94 -13.13
N VAL A 216 -20.65 25.04 -13.24
CA VAL A 216 -21.13 26.39 -12.91
C VAL A 216 -22.13 26.91 -13.94
N ALA A 217 -21.89 26.69 -15.23
CA ALA A 217 -22.80 27.10 -16.31
C ALA A 217 -24.15 26.37 -16.25
N ASN A 218 -24.15 25.12 -15.77
CA ASN A 218 -25.36 24.32 -15.61
C ASN A 218 -26.05 24.51 -14.25
N ARG A 219 -25.57 25.40 -13.37
CA ARG A 219 -26.30 25.72 -12.14
C ARG A 219 -27.53 26.55 -12.47
N PRO A 220 -28.69 26.24 -11.86
CA PRO A 220 -29.83 27.13 -11.95
C PRO A 220 -29.48 28.50 -11.37
N PRO A 221 -30.06 29.58 -11.93
CA PRO A 221 -29.78 30.92 -11.47
C PRO A 221 -30.11 31.04 -9.98
N PRO A 222 -29.32 31.81 -9.20
CA PRO A 222 -29.54 31.97 -7.78
C PRO A 222 -30.94 32.54 -7.52
N GLN A 223 -31.60 32.04 -6.48
CA GLN A 223 -32.97 32.42 -6.11
C GLN A 223 -33.14 33.93 -5.87
N TYR A 224 -32.08 34.58 -5.40
CA TYR A 224 -32.05 36.01 -5.11
C TYR A 224 -30.87 36.67 -5.81
N THR A 225 -31.08 37.87 -6.35
CA THR A 225 -29.99 38.70 -6.85
C THR A 225 -29.16 39.26 -5.70
N TYR A 226 -27.96 39.74 -6.03
CA TYR A 226 -27.08 40.37 -5.05
C TYR A 226 -27.74 41.54 -4.32
N GLU A 227 -28.43 42.40 -5.05
CA GLU A 227 -29.13 43.58 -4.51
C GLU A 227 -30.28 43.16 -3.58
N GLN A 228 -31.00 42.08 -3.93
CA GLN A 228 -32.07 41.53 -3.10
C GLN A 228 -31.53 40.98 -1.78
N VAL A 229 -30.41 40.24 -1.83
CA VAL A 229 -29.74 39.74 -0.62
C VAL A 229 -29.22 40.88 0.24
N GLN A 230 -28.59 41.90 -0.36
CA GLN A 230 -28.14 43.08 0.37
C GLN A 230 -29.30 43.82 1.04
N ALA A 231 -30.42 43.98 0.35
CA ALA A 231 -31.62 44.61 0.91
C ALA A 231 -32.21 43.80 2.07
N MET A 232 -32.31 42.47 1.93
CA MET A 232 -32.79 41.57 2.98
C MET A 232 -31.91 41.62 4.23
N LEU A 233 -30.58 41.59 4.07
CA LEU A 233 -29.64 41.73 5.17
C LEU A 233 -29.80 43.08 5.89
N LYS A 234 -29.92 44.18 5.13
CA LYS A 234 -30.08 45.53 5.68
C LYS A 234 -31.40 45.72 6.44
N LEU A 235 -32.45 45.01 6.02
CA LEU A 235 -33.77 45.05 6.62
C LEU A 235 -34.00 43.97 7.70
N GLY A 236 -33.00 43.13 7.98
CA GLY A 236 -33.12 42.04 8.94
C GLY A 236 -34.11 40.94 8.51
N ILE A 237 -34.38 40.82 7.21
CA ILE A 237 -35.30 39.81 6.66
C ILE A 237 -34.54 38.48 6.58
N PRO A 238 -34.99 37.43 7.28
CA PRO A 238 -34.38 36.11 7.16
C PRO A 238 -34.61 35.54 5.74
N PHE A 239 -33.56 34.99 5.14
CA PHE A 239 -33.62 34.32 3.84
C PHE A 239 -32.81 33.01 3.89
N GLU A 240 -33.20 32.04 3.06
CA GLU A 240 -32.48 30.78 2.89
C GLU A 240 -31.75 30.77 1.56
N LEU A 241 -30.46 30.43 1.57
CA LEU A 241 -29.70 30.14 0.35
C LEU A 241 -29.91 28.68 -0.01
N ARG A 242 -31.00 28.36 -0.70
CA ARG A 242 -31.17 27.03 -1.29
C ARG A 242 -30.48 26.99 -2.65
N ALA A 243 -29.72 25.93 -2.90
CA ALA A 243 -29.39 25.55 -4.27
C ALA A 243 -30.71 25.09 -4.91
N THR A 244 -31.18 25.81 -5.92
CA THR A 244 -32.26 25.35 -6.81
C THR A 244 -31.83 24.10 -7.58
#